data_AF-A0A3S4KQG2-F1
#
_entry.id   AF-A0A3S4KQG2-F1
#
_cell.length_a   1.000
_cell.length_b   1.000
_cell.length_c   1.000
_cell.angle_alpha   90.00
_cell.angle_beta   90.00
_cell.angle_gamma   90.00
#
_symmetry.space_group_name_H-M   'P 1'
#
loop_
_entity.id
_entity.type
_entity.pdbx_description
1 polymer ?
#
loop_
_entity_poly.entity_id
_entity_poly.type
_entity_poly.pdbx_seq_one_letter_code
_entity_poly.pdbx_strand_id
1 'polypeptide(L)'
;MHCHATNLIALTYVLENDTAVFTRQLWEGSTECLVVFPDGVGILPWMVPGTDEIGQATAQEMQKHSLVLWPFHGVFGSGPTLDETFGLIDTAEKSAQVLVKVYSMGGMKQTISREELIALGQRFGVTPLASALAL
;
A
#
# COMPACT_ATOMS: atom_id res chain seq x y z
N MET A 1 9.26 10.99 0.61
CA MET A 1 10.31 10.17 -0.04
C MET A 1 9.73 9.54 -1.29
N HIS A 2 10.50 9.47 -2.38
CA HIS A 2 10.17 8.67 -3.56
C HIS A 2 11.27 7.64 -3.80
N CYS A 3 10.89 6.41 -4.15
CA CYS A 3 11.83 5.38 -4.60
C CYS A 3 11.16 4.37 -5.55
N HIS A 4 11.98 3.55 -6.19
CA HIS A 4 11.57 2.46 -7.08
C HIS A 4 11.54 1.13 -6.31
N ALA A 5 10.58 1.01 -5.40
CA ALA A 5 10.39 -0.17 -4.56
C ALA A 5 10.00 -1.39 -5.41
N THR A 6 10.91 -2.37 -5.49
CA THR A 6 10.93 -3.41 -6.53
C THR A 6 9.65 -4.26 -6.56
N ASN A 7 9.20 -4.75 -5.41
CA ASN A 7 8.06 -5.67 -5.34
C ASN A 7 6.74 -4.91 -5.44
N LEU A 8 6.64 -3.70 -4.87
CA LEU A 8 5.50 -2.83 -5.12
C LEU A 8 5.33 -2.57 -6.62
N ILE A 9 6.41 -2.27 -7.35
CA ILE A 9 6.37 -2.14 -8.81
C ILE A 9 5.87 -3.44 -9.45
N ALA A 10 6.45 -4.59 -9.09
CA ALA A 10 6.06 -5.88 -9.66
C ALA A 10 4.56 -6.19 -9.47
N LEU A 11 4.01 -5.86 -8.30
CA LEU A 11 2.59 -6.06 -8.01
C LEU A 11 1.66 -5.20 -8.88
N THR A 12 2.12 -4.03 -9.34
CA THR A 12 1.29 -3.17 -10.22
C THR A 12 0.97 -3.81 -11.58
N TYR A 13 1.70 -4.86 -11.98
CA TYR A 13 1.45 -5.61 -13.22
C TYR A 13 0.41 -6.75 -13.06
N VAL A 14 0.12 -7.18 -11.83
CA VAL A 14 -0.63 -8.42 -11.58
C VAL A 14 -1.83 -8.22 -10.65
N LEU A 15 -1.84 -7.16 -9.85
CA LEU A 15 -3.01 -6.74 -9.08
C LEU A 15 -3.78 -5.66 -9.82
N GLU A 16 -5.07 -5.58 -9.55
CA GLU A 16 -5.88 -4.43 -9.96
C GLU A 16 -5.29 -3.16 -9.32
N ASN A 17 -5.04 -2.13 -10.14
CA ASN A 17 -4.51 -0.85 -9.68
C ASN A 17 -5.62 0.02 -9.08
N ASP A 18 -6.26 -0.51 -8.04
CA ASP A 18 -7.31 0.12 -7.24
C ASP A 18 -6.85 0.29 -5.79
N THR A 19 -7.14 1.45 -5.21
CA THR A 19 -6.75 1.80 -3.83
C THR A 19 -7.25 0.76 -2.81
N ALA A 20 -8.49 0.29 -2.91
CA ALA A 20 -9.05 -0.64 -1.93
C ALA A 20 -8.43 -2.04 -2.09
N VAL A 21 -8.37 -2.56 -3.32
CA VAL A 21 -7.83 -3.90 -3.63
C VAL A 21 -6.36 -3.97 -3.27
N PHE A 22 -5.55 -3.00 -3.69
CA PHE A 22 -4.12 -3.01 -3.45
C PHE A 22 -3.79 -2.86 -1.96
N THR A 23 -4.47 -1.94 -1.26
CA THR A 23 -4.36 -1.78 0.20
C THR A 23 -4.68 -3.07 0.93
N ARG A 24 -5.78 -3.73 0.56
CA ARG A 24 -6.21 -4.97 1.19
C ARG A 24 -5.16 -6.06 1.07
N GLN A 25 -4.62 -6.29 -0.13
CA GLN A 25 -3.57 -7.29 -0.31
C GLN A 25 -2.31 -6.96 0.50
N LEU A 26 -1.90 -5.68 0.56
CA LEU A 26 -0.75 -5.27 1.37
C LEU A 26 -0.97 -5.47 2.87
N TRP A 27 -2.18 -5.23 3.39
CA TRP A 27 -2.51 -5.54 4.79
C TRP A 27 -2.43 -7.03 5.08
N GLU A 28 -2.84 -7.87 4.14
CA GLU A 28 -2.75 -9.32 4.24
C GLU A 28 -1.32 -9.86 4.16
N GLY A 29 -0.44 -9.19 3.42
CA GLY A 29 0.94 -9.64 3.19
C GLY A 29 1.88 -9.51 4.40
N SER A 30 1.54 -8.68 5.39
CA SER A 30 2.24 -8.60 6.69
C SER A 30 1.35 -7.92 7.74
N THR A 31 1.12 -8.56 8.88
CA THR A 31 0.14 -8.13 9.91
C THR A 31 0.26 -6.67 10.32
N GLU A 32 1.46 -6.12 10.42
CA GLU A 32 1.68 -4.73 10.86
C GLU A 32 1.17 -3.68 9.87
N CYS A 33 0.98 -4.03 8.60
CA CYS A 33 0.63 -3.10 7.53
C CYS A 33 -0.65 -2.31 7.80
N LEU A 34 -1.69 -2.94 8.35
CA LEU A 34 -2.93 -2.23 8.72
C LEU A 34 -2.68 -1.18 9.80
N VAL A 35 -1.75 -1.44 10.73
CA VAL A 35 -1.41 -0.51 11.82
C VAL A 35 -0.52 0.62 11.32
N VAL A 36 0.40 0.33 10.40
CA VAL A 36 1.38 1.28 9.87
C VAL A 36 0.76 2.24 8.83
N PHE A 37 -0.15 1.76 7.99
CA PHE A 37 -0.88 2.58 7.02
C PHE A 37 -2.39 2.24 7.03
N PRO A 38 -3.12 2.59 8.11
CA PRO A 38 -4.54 2.31 8.23
C PRO A 38 -5.39 3.06 7.20
N ASP A 39 -4.92 4.21 6.73
CA ASP A 39 -5.58 4.96 5.67
C ASP A 39 -5.36 4.35 4.27
N GLY A 40 -4.52 3.32 4.15
CA GLY A 40 -4.25 2.61 2.89
C GLY A 40 -3.23 3.30 1.98
N VAL A 41 -3.13 2.78 0.76
CA VAL A 41 -2.21 3.25 -0.29
C VAL A 41 -3.01 3.77 -1.47
N GLY A 42 -2.90 5.07 -1.75
CA GLY A 42 -3.53 5.68 -2.93
C GLY A 42 -2.86 5.19 -4.21
N ILE A 43 -3.64 4.84 -5.23
CA ILE A 43 -3.12 4.38 -6.53
C ILE A 43 -3.56 5.36 -7.62
N LEU A 44 -2.59 5.91 -8.35
CA LEU A 44 -2.87 6.72 -9.55
C LEU A 44 -2.94 5.84 -10.81
N PRO A 45 -3.56 6.31 -11.90
CA PRO A 45 -3.24 5.77 -13.22
C PRO A 45 -1.77 6.04 -13.57
N TRP A 46 -1.22 5.30 -14.54
CA TRP A 46 0.08 5.67 -15.12
C TRP A 46 -0.01 7.06 -15.76
N MET A 47 0.97 7.91 -15.46
CA MET A 47 1.07 9.28 -15.94
C MET A 47 2.53 9.59 -16.28
N VAL A 48 2.75 10.60 -17.13
CA VAL A 48 4.11 11.03 -17.51
C VAL A 48 4.81 11.66 -16.29
N PRO A 49 5.95 11.11 -15.83
CA PRO A 49 6.67 11.65 -14.67
C PRO A 49 7.29 13.04 -14.95
N GLY A 50 7.52 13.80 -13.87
CA GLY A 50 8.17 15.12 -13.97
C GLY A 50 7.27 16.23 -14.51
N THR A 51 5.95 16.00 -14.51
CA THR A 51 4.93 16.95 -14.96
C THR A 51 4.17 17.55 -13.77
N ASP A 52 3.55 18.72 -13.97
CA ASP A 52 2.72 19.33 -12.93
C ASP A 52 1.47 18.48 -12.66
N GLU A 53 0.92 17.84 -13.69
CA GLU A 53 -0.28 17.01 -13.60
C GLU A 53 -0.08 15.84 -12.63
N ILE A 54 1.02 15.08 -12.76
CA ILE A 54 1.30 13.96 -11.84
C ILE A 54 1.67 14.46 -10.44
N GLY A 55 2.30 15.63 -10.35
CA GLY A 55 2.56 16.31 -9.07
C GLY A 55 1.27 16.64 -8.32
N GLN A 56 0.30 17.26 -9.00
CA GLN A 56 -1.00 17.60 -8.43
C GLN A 56 -1.83 16.36 -8.09
N ALA A 57 -1.88 15.35 -8.98
CA ALA A 57 -2.58 14.10 -8.71
C ALA A 57 -2.02 13.39 -7.47
N THR A 58 -0.69 13.34 -7.33
CA THR A 58 -0.03 12.75 -6.16
C THR A 58 -0.33 13.55 -4.89
N ALA A 59 -0.33 14.89 -4.97
CA ALA A 59 -0.68 15.75 -3.85
C ALA A 59 -2.14 15.59 -3.40
N GLN A 60 -3.06 15.33 -4.34
CA GLN A 60 -4.47 15.05 -4.03
C GLN A 60 -4.64 13.72 -3.29
N GLU A 61 -3.96 12.66 -3.71
CA GLU A 61 -3.97 11.38 -2.99
C GLU A 61 -3.33 11.48 -1.61
N MET A 62 -2.27 12.30 -1.47
CA MET A 62 -1.62 12.57 -0.18
C MET A 62 -2.53 13.29 0.85
N GLN A 63 -3.70 13.81 0.44
CA GLN A 63 -4.70 14.33 1.38
C GLN A 63 -5.39 13.20 2.18
N LYS A 64 -5.33 11.97 1.67
CA LYS A 64 -6.03 10.81 2.22
C LYS A 64 -5.08 9.69 2.61
N HIS A 65 -3.90 9.61 2.00
CA HIS A 65 -2.98 8.49 2.15
C HIS A 65 -1.57 8.97 2.47
N SER A 66 -0.86 8.27 3.36
CA SER A 66 0.56 8.51 3.60
C SER A 66 1.47 7.86 2.55
N LEU A 67 0.93 6.91 1.77
CA LEU A 67 1.58 6.23 0.65
C LEU A 67 0.77 6.43 -0.64
N VAL A 68 1.47 6.72 -1.74
CA VAL A 68 0.90 6.79 -3.09
C VAL A 68 1.74 5.97 -4.05
N LEU A 69 1.12 5.08 -4.83
CA LEU A 69 1.78 4.31 -5.87
C LEU A 69 1.56 4.93 -7.24
N TRP A 70 2.64 4.91 -8.03
CA TRP A 70 2.63 5.14 -9.46
C TRP A 70 2.84 3.78 -10.16
N PRO A 71 1.81 3.22 -10.81
CA PRO A 71 1.92 1.96 -11.51
C PRO A 71 3.11 1.95 -12.48
N PHE A 72 3.79 0.80 -12.54
CA PHE A 72 4.96 0.57 -13.39
C PHE A 72 6.19 1.44 -13.09
N HIS A 73 6.18 2.22 -12.00
CA HIS A 73 7.25 3.19 -11.70
C HIS A 73 7.75 3.10 -10.26
N GLY A 74 6.89 3.30 -9.25
CA GLY A 74 7.38 3.32 -7.86
C GLY A 74 6.38 3.89 -6.87
N VAL A 75 6.90 4.30 -5.72
CA VAL A 75 6.09 4.72 -4.56
C VAL A 75 6.55 6.07 -4.02
N PHE A 76 5.60 6.81 -3.48
CA PHE A 76 5.79 8.00 -2.67
C PHE A 76 5.30 7.72 -1.25
N GLY A 77 6.08 8.12 -0.24
CA GLY A 77 5.72 8.05 1.16
C GLY A 77 5.94 9.38 1.88
N SER A 78 5.07 9.69 2.84
CA SER A 78 5.14 10.88 3.70
C SER A 78 5.15 10.48 5.17
N GLY A 79 5.99 11.12 5.97
CA GLY A 79 6.12 10.88 7.41
C GLY A 79 6.85 12.03 8.10
N PRO A 80 6.81 12.09 9.44
CA PRO A 80 7.32 13.24 10.20
C PRO A 80 8.86 13.24 10.33
N THR A 81 9.50 12.08 10.16
CA THR A 81 10.96 11.91 10.21
C THR A 81 11.45 11.06 9.04
N LEU A 82 12.76 11.11 8.77
CA LEU A 82 13.38 10.28 7.74
C LEU A 82 13.16 8.78 8.02
N ASP A 83 13.41 8.35 9.26
CA ASP A 83 13.28 6.95 9.67
C ASP A 83 11.84 6.46 9.58
N GLU A 84 10.86 7.26 10.03
CA GLU A 84 9.44 6.87 9.94
C GLU A 84 8.96 6.84 8.48
N THR A 85 9.40 7.78 7.64
CA THR A 85 9.04 7.78 6.21
C THR A 85 9.67 6.59 5.48
N PHE A 86 10.93 6.28 5.79
CA PHE A 86 11.61 5.12 5.22
C PHE A 86 10.94 3.82 5.70
N GLY A 87 10.69 3.69 7.01
CA GLY A 87 10.03 2.54 7.61
C GLY A 87 8.61 2.31 7.07
N LEU A 88 7.86 3.37 6.79
CA LEU A 88 6.56 3.30 6.13
C LEU A 88 6.65 2.63 4.76
N ILE A 89 7.58 3.09 3.91
CA ILE A 89 7.81 2.52 2.58
C ILE A 89 8.35 1.09 2.69
N ASP A 90 9.31 0.86 3.59
CA ASP A 90 9.93 -0.45 3.78
C ASP A 90 8.92 -1.50 4.27
N THR A 91 7.98 -1.10 5.13
CA THR A 91 6.87 -1.97 5.57
C THR A 91 5.99 -2.40 4.38
N ALA A 92 5.58 -1.44 3.54
CA ALA A 92 4.77 -1.74 2.36
C ALA A 92 5.52 -2.59 1.32
N GLU A 93 6.80 -2.27 1.06
CA GLU A 93 7.66 -3.03 0.15
C GLU A 93 7.95 -4.44 0.66
N LYS A 94 8.13 -4.61 1.98
CA LYS A 94 8.27 -5.92 2.62
C LYS A 94 7.02 -6.77 2.45
N SER A 95 5.83 -6.20 2.68
CA SER A 95 4.57 -6.89 2.43
C SER A 95 4.45 -7.29 0.95
N ALA A 96 4.77 -6.37 0.04
CA ALA A 96 4.80 -6.66 -1.39
C ALA A 96 5.77 -7.81 -1.74
N GLN A 97 6.95 -7.85 -1.12
CA GLN A 97 7.92 -8.93 -1.29
C GLN A 97 7.36 -10.29 -0.85
N VAL A 98 6.60 -10.34 0.24
CA VAL A 98 5.89 -11.55 0.68
C VAL A 98 4.84 -11.96 -0.36
N LEU A 99 4.02 -11.01 -0.81
CA LEU A 99 2.95 -11.27 -1.78
C LEU A 99 3.48 -11.78 -3.12
N VAL A 100 4.55 -11.19 -3.66
CA VAL A 100 5.19 -11.66 -4.89
C VAL A 100 5.60 -13.13 -4.75
N LYS A 101 6.18 -13.53 -3.60
CA LYS A 101 6.52 -14.93 -3.33
C LYS A 101 5.28 -15.81 -3.24
N VAL A 102 4.24 -15.37 -2.53
CA VAL A 102 2.98 -16.12 -2.37
C VAL A 102 2.30 -16.35 -3.72
N TYR A 103 2.15 -15.32 -4.55
CA TYR A 103 1.57 -15.44 -5.89
C TYR A 103 2.42 -16.32 -6.80
N SER A 104 3.74 -16.23 -6.71
CA SER A 104 4.66 -17.11 -7.45
C SER A 104 4.51 -18.59 -7.06
N MET A 105 4.06 -18.88 -5.84
CA MET A 105 3.79 -20.25 -5.35
C MET A 105 2.37 -20.75 -5.65
N GLY A 106 1.59 -20.03 -6.47
CA GLY A 106 0.22 -20.40 -6.82
C GLY A 106 -0.86 -19.73 -5.97
N GLY A 107 -0.50 -18.72 -5.17
CA GLY A 107 -1.44 -17.88 -4.44
C GLY A 107 -1.70 -18.29 -2.99
N MET A 108 -2.50 -17.47 -2.32
CA MET A 108 -2.87 -17.67 -0.91
C MET A 108 -3.81 -18.87 -0.78
N LYS A 109 -3.42 -19.87 0.01
CA LYS A 109 -4.34 -20.94 0.46
C LYS A 109 -5.21 -20.49 1.64
N GLN A 110 -4.68 -19.57 2.44
CA GLN A 110 -5.31 -18.87 3.54
C GLN A 110 -4.65 -17.50 3.67
N THR A 111 -5.32 -16.55 4.32
CA THR A 111 -4.84 -15.17 4.51
C THR A 111 -5.48 -14.55 5.76
N ILE A 112 -5.07 -13.33 6.12
CA ILE A 112 -5.66 -12.57 7.23
C ILE A 112 -7.10 -12.20 6.86
N SER A 113 -8.05 -12.67 7.66
CA SER A 113 -9.47 -12.42 7.46
C SER A 113 -9.87 -10.98 7.80
N ARG A 114 -11.04 -10.57 7.32
CA ARG A 114 -11.63 -9.27 7.65
C ARG A 114 -11.82 -9.12 9.16
N GLU A 115 -12.29 -10.17 9.81
CA GLU A 115 -12.54 -10.19 11.26
C GLU A 115 -11.24 -9.98 12.06
N GLU A 116 -10.15 -10.60 11.61
CA GLU A 116 -8.81 -10.40 12.19
C GLU A 116 -8.30 -8.98 11.96
N LEU A 117 -8.50 -8.41 10.78
CA LEU A 117 -8.13 -7.02 10.48
C LEU A 117 -8.94 -6.02 11.33
N ILE A 118 -10.24 -6.27 11.54
CA ILE A 118 -11.08 -5.47 12.45
C ILE A 118 -10.56 -5.55 13.88
N ALA A 119 -10.27 -6.75 14.37
CA ALA A 119 -9.74 -6.95 15.71
C ALA A 119 -8.37 -6.27 15.90
N LEU A 120 -7.53 -6.33 14.87
CA LEU A 120 -6.23 -5.66 14.84
C LEU A 120 -6.38 -4.14 14.92
N GLY A 121 -7.25 -3.55 14.10
CA GLY A 121 -7.55 -2.11 14.12
C GLY A 121 -8.06 -1.65 15.49
N GLN A 122 -9.00 -2.40 16.08
CA GLN A 122 -9.53 -2.14 17.42
C GLN A 122 -8.42 -2.17 18.49
N ARG A 123 -7.52 -3.15 18.41
CA ARG A 123 -6.44 -3.31 19.39
C ARG A 123 -5.44 -2.15 19.36
N PHE A 124 -5.10 -1.67 18.17
CA PHE A 124 -4.11 -0.61 17.98
C PHE A 124 -4.72 0.80 17.95
N GLY A 125 -6.04 0.92 18.03
CA GLY A 125 -6.74 2.20 18.06
C GLY A 125 -6.67 2.95 16.72
N VAL A 126 -6.59 2.22 15.60
CA VAL A 126 -6.59 2.77 14.24
C VAL A 126 -7.91 2.47 13.53
N THR A 127 -8.29 3.33 12.59
CA THR A 127 -9.50 3.13 11.76
C THR A 127 -9.07 2.71 10.37
N PRO A 128 -9.25 1.43 9.97
CA PRO A 128 -8.85 0.99 8.64
C PRO A 128 -9.72 1.63 7.55
N LEU A 129 -9.12 1.98 6.41
CA LEU A 129 -9.79 2.40 5.18
C LEU A 129 -10.97 1.47 4.86
N ALA A 130 -12.19 2.03 4.95
CA ALA A 130 -13.43 1.25 4.91
C ALA A 130 -13.61 0.46 3.61
N SER A 131 -13.19 1.01 2.46
CA SER A 131 -13.30 0.33 1.17
C SER A 131 -12.42 -0.90 1.08
N ALA A 132 -11.18 -0.85 1.57
CA ALA A 132 -10.28 -2.01 1.62
C ALA A 132 -10.75 -3.07 2.63
N LEU A 133 -11.32 -2.64 3.76
CA LEU A 133 -11.85 -3.52 4.78
C LEU A 133 -13.13 -4.26 4.33
N ALA A 134 -13.90 -3.67 3.41
CA ALA A 134 -15.18 -4.22 2.94
C ALA A 134 -15.04 -5.38 1.94
N LEU A 135 -13.87 -5.55 1.29
CA LEU A 135 -13.58 -6.67 0.39
C LEU A 135 -13.64 -8.01 1.14
#